data_AF-A0A8H3BAI3-F1
#
_entry.id   AF-A0A8H3BAI3-F1
#
_cell.length_a   1.000
_cell.length_b   1.000
_cell.length_c   1.000
_cell.angle_alpha   90.00
_cell.angle_beta   90.00
_cell.angle_gamma   90.00
#
_symmetry.space_group_name_H-M   'P 1'
#
loop_
_entity.id
_entity.type
_entity.pdbx_description
1 polymer ?
#
loop_
_entity_poly.entity_id
_entity_poly.type
_entity_poly.pdbx_seq_one_letter_code
_entity_poly.pdbx_strand_id
1 'polypeptide(L)'
;MILLHSARGRSTFIPNLSPAPYLPATTTPFVQFFVSLTQMADLVIREVTQNIWIFSKPFARFGIFPVGGRSTAVRLQSGDVWVLASTPLNDATKTKLQELGPVKYICGADAVHHLFLGEYKREYPEAKVIGVAALVEKKKGEIEFDGVYGRDPPETKYGYEPEIQACYFSGFQNQDVAFLHAPSKTLIQADLLFNLPGKEQYSKSKSSGKFPFFGNLGPMMRAHKTFLWSAGRDRNAMARDAKTVAGWDFDRIIPCHGDVIESGGKAAWCEAFKWYLEENFQA
;
A
#
# COMPACT_ATOMS: atom_id res chain seq x y z
N MET A 1 65.42 -44.06 2.59
CA MET A 1 65.07 -45.50 2.53
C MET A 1 63.84 -45.60 1.63
N ILE A 2 64.01 -46.22 0.44
CA ILE A 2 62.99 -46.68 -0.55
C ILE A 2 62.28 -45.54 -1.35
N LEU A 3 62.72 -45.16 -2.57
CA LEU A 3 62.49 -45.74 -3.93
C LEU A 3 60.99 -46.00 -4.25
N LEU A 4 60.38 -45.78 -5.41
CA LEU A 4 60.72 -45.30 -6.77
C LEU A 4 59.37 -45.28 -7.57
N HIS A 5 59.32 -44.50 -8.66
CA HIS A 5 58.64 -44.71 -9.98
C HIS A 5 58.01 -43.39 -10.47
N SER A 6 58.65 -42.66 -11.39
CA SER A 6 58.67 -42.85 -12.87
C SER A 6 57.36 -42.46 -13.57
N ALA A 7 57.36 -41.37 -14.33
CA ALA A 7 57.15 -41.39 -15.79
C ALA A 7 57.12 -39.96 -16.37
N ARG A 8 57.79 -39.79 -17.51
CA ARG A 8 57.81 -38.59 -18.37
C ARG A 8 56.51 -38.46 -19.17
N GLY A 9 56.09 -37.24 -19.53
CA GLY A 9 55.16 -37.09 -20.65
C GLY A 9 54.52 -35.72 -20.88
N ARG A 10 55.13 -34.95 -21.80
CA ARG A 10 54.52 -34.04 -22.81
C ARG A 10 53.71 -32.81 -22.37
N SER A 11 54.30 -31.65 -22.66
CA SER A 11 53.66 -30.35 -22.90
C SER A 11 52.56 -30.44 -23.97
N THR A 12 51.39 -29.87 -23.67
CA THR A 12 50.37 -29.50 -24.67
C THR A 12 49.92 -28.05 -24.43
N PHE A 13 49.99 -27.27 -25.50
CA PHE A 13 49.58 -25.87 -25.60
C PHE A 13 48.05 -25.79 -25.62
N ILE A 14 47.43 -24.93 -24.80
CA ILE A 14 46.01 -24.59 -24.89
C ILE A 14 45.90 -23.19 -25.53
N PRO A 15 45.22 -23.02 -26.67
CA PRO A 15 45.02 -21.70 -27.26
C PRO A 15 43.92 -20.93 -26.54
N ASN A 16 44.14 -19.62 -26.44
CA ASN A 16 43.28 -18.62 -25.82
C ASN A 16 42.03 -18.38 -26.71
N LEU A 17 40.81 -18.60 -26.18
CA LEU A 17 39.56 -18.32 -26.89
C LEU A 17 38.99 -16.97 -26.41
N SER A 18 38.95 -15.99 -27.32
CA SER A 18 38.21 -14.73 -27.11
C SER A 18 36.69 -14.96 -27.05
N PRO A 19 35.93 -14.20 -26.26
CA PRO A 19 34.47 -14.31 -26.20
C PRO A 19 33.81 -13.68 -27.44
N ALA A 20 32.74 -14.31 -27.91
CA ALA A 20 31.91 -13.86 -29.03
C ALA A 20 31.05 -12.62 -28.68
N PRO A 21 30.72 -11.76 -29.65
CA PRO A 21 29.98 -10.52 -29.39
C PRO A 21 28.48 -10.78 -29.13
N TYR A 22 27.91 -10.00 -28.21
CA TYR A 22 26.49 -9.96 -27.86
C TYR A 22 25.67 -9.36 -29.01
N LEU A 23 24.57 -10.02 -29.42
CA LEU A 23 23.53 -9.44 -30.27
C LEU A 23 22.32 -9.03 -29.40
N PRO A 24 21.68 -7.87 -29.66
CA PRO A 24 20.55 -7.42 -28.86
C PRO A 24 19.27 -8.20 -29.23
N ALA A 25 18.54 -8.65 -28.21
CA ALA A 25 17.26 -9.31 -28.37
C ALA A 25 16.19 -8.29 -28.78
N THR A 26 15.64 -8.44 -29.98
CA THR A 26 14.40 -7.77 -30.40
C THR A 26 13.21 -8.62 -29.96
N THR A 27 12.42 -8.12 -29.02
CA THR A 27 11.18 -8.79 -28.60
C THR A 27 10.04 -8.47 -29.57
N THR A 28 9.37 -9.51 -30.07
CA THR A 28 8.28 -9.42 -31.05
C THR A 28 6.96 -8.94 -30.40
N PRO A 29 6.12 -8.18 -31.14
CA PRO A 29 4.90 -7.55 -30.61
C PRO A 29 3.86 -8.54 -30.05
N PHE A 30 3.89 -9.81 -30.47
CA PHE A 30 3.00 -10.86 -29.98
C PHE A 30 3.27 -11.24 -28.51
N VAL A 31 4.54 -11.21 -28.08
CA VAL A 31 4.93 -11.49 -26.68
C VAL A 31 4.50 -10.34 -25.78
N GLN A 32 4.64 -9.09 -26.25
CA GLN A 32 4.14 -7.90 -25.55
C GLN A 32 2.62 -7.99 -25.30
N PHE A 33 1.86 -8.46 -26.31
CA PHE A 33 0.40 -8.59 -26.23
C PHE A 33 -0.05 -9.67 -25.23
N PHE A 34 0.64 -10.82 -25.18
CA PHE A 34 0.34 -11.91 -24.23
C PHE A 34 0.76 -11.59 -22.79
N VAL A 35 1.86 -10.86 -22.59
CA VAL A 35 2.28 -10.37 -21.26
C VAL A 35 1.31 -9.31 -20.74
N SER A 36 0.76 -8.46 -21.62
CA SER A 36 -0.26 -7.46 -21.27
C SER A 36 -1.58 -8.11 -20.80
N LEU A 37 -2.02 -9.21 -21.43
CA LEU A 37 -3.24 -9.93 -21.05
C LEU A 37 -3.16 -10.60 -19.67
N THR A 38 -1.97 -11.04 -19.23
CA THR A 38 -1.77 -11.68 -17.92
C THR A 38 -1.66 -10.69 -16.76
N GLN A 39 -1.21 -9.46 -17.00
CA GLN A 39 -1.15 -8.40 -15.97
C GLN A 39 -2.51 -7.78 -15.64
N MET A 40 -3.53 -8.00 -16.47
CA MET A 40 -4.89 -7.48 -16.27
C MET A 40 -5.81 -8.41 -15.46
N ALA A 41 -5.42 -9.68 -15.25
CA ALA A 41 -6.38 -10.74 -14.93
C ALA A 41 -7.27 -10.45 -13.70
N ASP A 42 -6.76 -9.75 -12.69
CA ASP A 42 -7.49 -9.56 -11.43
C ASP A 42 -7.54 -8.08 -10.94
N LEU A 43 -7.31 -7.09 -11.81
CA LEU A 43 -7.35 -5.66 -11.42
C LEU A 43 -8.70 -5.00 -11.72
N VAL A 44 -9.29 -4.39 -10.69
CA VAL A 44 -10.47 -3.53 -10.78
C VAL A 44 -10.04 -2.07 -10.61
N ILE A 45 -10.26 -1.26 -11.64
CA ILE A 45 -10.04 0.19 -11.61
C ILE A 45 -11.40 0.86 -11.57
N ARG A 46 -11.64 1.71 -10.57
CA ARG A 46 -12.92 2.41 -10.40
C ARG A 46 -12.70 3.84 -9.93
N GLU A 47 -13.45 4.77 -10.51
CA GLU A 47 -13.66 6.09 -9.93
C GLU A 47 -14.71 5.98 -8.83
N VAL A 48 -14.32 6.27 -7.59
CA VAL A 48 -15.21 6.16 -6.42
C VAL A 48 -16.08 7.40 -6.29
N THR A 49 -15.46 8.55 -6.51
CA THR A 49 -16.07 9.87 -6.58
C THR A 49 -15.16 10.75 -7.41
N GLN A 50 -15.62 11.94 -7.78
CA GLN A 50 -14.87 12.85 -8.64
C GLN A 50 -13.42 13.00 -8.15
N ASN A 51 -12.46 12.75 -9.05
CA ASN A 51 -11.02 12.86 -8.82
C ASN A 51 -10.41 11.80 -7.87
N ILE A 52 -11.16 10.80 -7.40
CA ILE A 52 -10.64 9.72 -6.56
C ILE A 52 -10.83 8.38 -7.26
N TRP A 53 -9.71 7.72 -7.53
CA TRP A 53 -9.63 6.44 -8.21
C TRP A 53 -9.02 5.39 -7.31
N ILE A 54 -9.52 4.16 -7.42
CA ILE A 54 -9.01 3.01 -6.68
C ILE A 54 -8.57 1.90 -7.62
N PHE A 55 -7.57 1.15 -7.18
CA PHE A 55 -6.94 0.05 -7.89
C PHE A 55 -7.01 -1.19 -7.02
N SER A 56 -8.09 -1.95 -7.16
CA SER A 56 -8.44 -3.06 -6.29
C SER A 56 -8.01 -4.40 -6.90
N LYS A 57 -7.40 -5.26 -6.09
CA LYS A 57 -6.91 -6.58 -6.53
C LYS A 57 -6.95 -7.61 -5.40
N PRO A 58 -6.94 -8.92 -5.71
CA PRO A 58 -6.84 -9.95 -4.69
C PRO A 58 -5.48 -9.88 -4.02
N PHE A 59 -5.47 -10.07 -2.70
CA PHE A 59 -4.25 -10.15 -1.90
C PHE A 59 -4.49 -11.00 -0.65
N ALA A 60 -3.69 -12.05 -0.49
CA ALA A 60 -3.73 -12.90 0.69
C ALA A 60 -2.53 -12.60 1.59
N ARG A 61 -2.77 -12.07 2.79
CA ARG A 61 -1.72 -11.84 3.78
C ARG A 61 -1.13 -13.18 4.19
N PHE A 62 0.21 -13.29 4.13
CA PHE A 62 0.96 -14.53 4.31
C PHE A 62 0.55 -15.68 3.36
N GLY A 63 -0.14 -15.37 2.25
CA GLY A 63 -0.70 -16.38 1.35
C GLY A 63 -1.95 -17.09 1.88
N ILE A 64 -2.45 -16.72 3.06
CA ILE A 64 -3.50 -17.48 3.77
C ILE A 64 -4.75 -16.63 4.03
N PHE A 65 -4.59 -15.37 4.44
CA PHE A 65 -5.71 -14.53 4.88
C PHE A 65 -6.15 -13.59 3.76
N PRO A 66 -7.30 -13.82 3.09
CA PRO A 66 -7.68 -13.11 1.88
C PRO A 66 -8.28 -11.73 2.19
N VAL A 67 -7.41 -10.78 2.54
CA VAL A 67 -7.79 -9.40 2.92
C VAL A 67 -8.05 -8.47 1.73
N GLY A 68 -7.63 -8.86 0.52
CA GLY A 68 -7.66 -8.01 -0.66
C GLY A 68 -6.65 -6.87 -0.57
N GLY A 69 -6.42 -6.12 -1.65
CA GLY A 69 -5.50 -4.97 -1.65
C GLY A 69 -6.01 -3.85 -2.53
N ARG A 70 -5.70 -2.60 -2.16
CA ARG A 70 -6.14 -1.42 -2.90
C ARG A 70 -5.13 -0.28 -2.81
N SER A 71 -4.68 0.24 -3.95
CA SER A 71 -4.11 1.60 -4.01
C SER A 71 -5.21 2.62 -4.23
N THR A 72 -5.00 3.84 -3.74
CA THR A 72 -5.92 4.96 -3.96
C THR A 72 -5.15 6.13 -4.56
N ALA A 73 -5.64 6.70 -5.65
CA ALA A 73 -5.10 7.91 -6.25
C ALA A 73 -6.11 9.04 -6.15
N VAL A 74 -5.63 10.23 -5.83
CA VAL A 74 -6.40 11.47 -5.76
C VAL A 74 -5.76 12.47 -6.71
N ARG A 75 -6.52 12.96 -7.68
CA ARG A 75 -6.12 14.12 -8.49
C ARG A 75 -6.45 15.39 -7.70
N LEU A 76 -5.41 16.11 -7.28
CA LEU A 76 -5.51 17.36 -6.53
C LEU A 76 -5.96 18.51 -7.44
N GLN A 77 -6.40 19.62 -6.86
CA GLN A 77 -6.78 20.84 -7.58
C GLN A 77 -5.65 21.43 -8.42
N SER A 78 -4.39 21.20 -8.03
CA SER A 78 -3.22 21.59 -8.83
C SER A 78 -3.10 20.80 -10.14
N GLY A 79 -3.82 19.69 -10.28
CA GLY A 79 -3.68 18.71 -11.35
C GLY A 79 -2.65 17.61 -11.04
N ASP A 80 -1.88 17.75 -9.95
CA ASP A 80 -0.97 16.71 -9.49
C ASP A 80 -1.73 15.52 -8.90
N VAL A 81 -1.09 14.35 -8.90
CA VAL A 81 -1.66 13.12 -8.34
C VAL A 81 -0.95 12.75 -7.04
N TRP A 82 -1.75 12.54 -6.01
CA TRP A 82 -1.37 11.90 -4.75
C TRP A 82 -1.78 10.43 -4.78
N VAL A 83 -0.88 9.51 -4.45
CA VAL A 83 -1.16 8.07 -4.48
C VAL A 83 -0.79 7.42 -3.15
N LEU A 84 -1.74 6.73 -2.53
CA LEU A 84 -1.46 5.71 -1.53
C LEU A 84 -1.14 4.40 -2.24
N ALA A 85 0.15 4.05 -2.31
CA ALA A 85 0.65 2.94 -3.14
C ALA A 85 0.68 1.62 -2.36
N SER A 86 -0.31 0.75 -2.63
CA SER A 86 -0.53 -0.52 -1.93
C SER A 86 -0.79 -1.72 -2.87
N THR A 87 -0.69 -1.53 -4.18
CA THR A 87 -0.87 -2.57 -5.20
C THR A 87 0.17 -2.40 -6.30
N PRO A 88 0.53 -3.47 -7.05
CA PRO A 88 1.53 -3.39 -8.10
C PRO A 88 1.24 -2.29 -9.11
N LEU A 89 2.29 -1.61 -9.54
CA LEU A 89 2.27 -0.65 -10.63
C LEU A 89 2.32 -1.36 -11.99
N ASN A 90 1.21 -2.00 -12.37
CA ASN A 90 1.09 -2.61 -13.71
C ASN A 90 0.76 -1.56 -14.78
N ASP A 91 0.80 -1.97 -16.05
CA ASP A 91 0.54 -1.07 -17.19
C ASP A 91 -0.82 -0.37 -17.11
N ALA A 92 -1.88 -1.09 -16.72
CA ALA A 92 -3.21 -0.50 -16.55
C ALA A 92 -3.26 0.58 -15.46
N THR A 93 -2.53 0.38 -14.35
CA THR A 93 -2.40 1.39 -13.28
C THR A 93 -1.62 2.60 -13.77
N LYS A 94 -0.50 2.40 -14.48
CA LYS A 94 0.29 3.50 -15.08
C LYS A 94 -0.53 4.33 -16.06
N THR A 95 -1.24 3.68 -16.99
CA THR A 95 -2.10 4.37 -17.96
C THR A 95 -3.14 5.24 -17.25
N LYS A 96 -3.80 4.70 -16.22
CA LYS A 96 -4.79 5.48 -15.48
C LYS A 96 -4.16 6.64 -14.71
N LEU A 97 -3.01 6.44 -14.06
CA LEU A 97 -2.30 7.52 -13.37
C LEU A 97 -1.88 8.63 -14.34
N GLN A 98 -1.39 8.28 -15.53
CA GLN A 98 -1.06 9.23 -16.58
C GLN A 98 -2.27 10.06 -17.04
N GLU A 99 -3.45 9.44 -17.14
CA GLU A 99 -4.70 10.16 -17.46
C GLU A 99 -5.12 11.14 -16.35
N LEU A 100 -4.81 10.84 -15.09
CA LEU A 100 -5.15 11.70 -13.95
C LEU A 100 -4.24 12.93 -13.86
N GLY A 101 -2.95 12.76 -14.10
CA GLY A 101 -1.97 13.85 -14.05
C GLY A 101 -0.58 13.38 -13.57
N PRO A 102 0.38 14.30 -13.40
CA PRO A 102 1.71 13.97 -12.91
C PRO A 102 1.65 13.46 -11.46
N VAL A 103 2.19 12.26 -11.21
CA VAL A 103 2.33 11.71 -9.85
C VAL A 103 3.37 12.52 -9.10
N LYS A 104 2.93 13.20 -8.03
CA LYS A 104 3.78 14.07 -7.21
C LYS A 104 4.02 13.53 -5.81
N TYR A 105 3.10 12.71 -5.29
CA TYR A 105 3.21 12.14 -3.96
C TYR A 105 2.94 10.64 -4.00
N ILE A 106 3.89 9.86 -3.48
CA ILE A 106 3.77 8.42 -3.25
C ILE A 106 3.77 8.21 -1.74
N CYS A 107 2.65 7.76 -1.20
CA CYS A 107 2.48 7.57 0.23
C CYS A 107 2.51 6.08 0.59
N GLY A 108 3.29 5.75 1.61
CA GLY A 108 3.18 4.50 2.38
C GLY A 108 2.47 4.79 3.70
N ALA A 109 1.27 4.25 3.86
CA ALA A 109 0.40 4.56 5.00
C ALA A 109 0.94 4.07 6.35
N ASP A 110 1.66 2.94 6.37
CA ASP A 110 2.07 2.28 7.60
C ASP A 110 3.34 1.42 7.42
N ALA A 111 3.76 0.75 8.49
CA ALA A 111 4.97 -0.09 8.52
C ALA A 111 4.93 -1.35 7.63
N VAL A 112 3.77 -1.73 7.09
CA VAL A 112 3.57 -2.96 6.30
C VAL A 112 3.09 -2.70 4.86
N HIS A 113 2.64 -1.49 4.54
CA HIS A 113 2.20 -1.03 3.23
C HIS A 113 3.33 -0.40 2.41
N HIS A 114 4.42 -1.16 2.23
CA HIS A 114 5.64 -0.66 1.59
C HIS A 114 6.14 -1.50 0.41
N LEU A 115 5.46 -2.61 0.08
CA LEU A 115 5.95 -3.59 -0.92
C LEU A 115 6.14 -2.96 -2.30
N PHE A 116 5.31 -1.96 -2.62
CA PHE A 116 5.23 -1.37 -3.96
C PHE A 116 5.85 0.03 -4.02
N LEU A 117 6.25 0.64 -2.91
CA LEU A 117 6.80 2.01 -2.93
C LEU A 117 8.02 2.14 -3.86
N GLY A 118 8.89 1.12 -3.90
CA GLY A 118 10.10 1.15 -4.72
C GLY A 118 9.81 1.11 -6.23
N GLU A 119 8.78 0.39 -6.68
CA GLU A 119 8.40 0.42 -8.11
C GLU A 119 7.72 1.73 -8.50
N TYR A 120 6.89 2.32 -7.65
CA TYR A 120 6.31 3.64 -7.89
C TYR A 120 7.38 4.72 -7.97
N LYS A 121 8.36 4.72 -7.05
CA LYS A 121 9.45 5.71 -7.07
C LYS A 121 10.36 5.56 -8.29
N ARG A 122 10.61 4.33 -8.77
CA ARG A 122 11.37 4.12 -10.01
C ARG A 122 10.65 4.64 -11.25
N GLU A 123 9.33 4.46 -11.33
CA GLU A 123 8.53 4.97 -12.45
C GLU A 123 8.35 6.50 -12.39
N TYR A 124 8.19 7.05 -11.18
CA TYR A 124 7.97 8.47 -10.93
C TYR A 124 9.11 9.05 -10.09
N PRO A 125 10.32 9.24 -10.66
CA PRO A 125 11.51 9.64 -9.91
C PRO A 125 11.39 11.02 -9.25
N GLU A 126 10.59 11.92 -9.82
CA GLU A 126 10.35 13.27 -9.29
C GLU A 126 9.29 13.30 -8.17
N ALA A 127 8.53 12.21 -7.97
CA ALA A 127 7.51 12.16 -6.95
C ALA A 127 8.13 12.11 -5.55
N LYS A 128 7.61 12.91 -4.63
CA LYS A 128 7.98 12.84 -3.21
C LYS A 128 7.48 11.54 -2.60
N VAL A 129 8.33 10.82 -1.87
CA VAL A 129 7.93 9.63 -1.12
C VAL A 129 7.69 9.99 0.34
N ILE A 130 6.45 9.83 0.79
CA ILE A 130 6.04 10.09 2.16
C ILE A 130 5.74 8.75 2.85
N GLY A 131 6.29 8.54 4.04
CA GLY A 131 6.13 7.30 4.77
C GLY A 131 5.99 7.50 6.27
N VAL A 132 6.12 6.42 7.00
CA VAL A 132 6.15 6.41 8.47
C VAL A 132 7.53 6.02 8.98
N ALA A 133 7.87 6.39 10.21
CA ALA A 133 9.21 6.20 10.78
C ALA A 133 9.71 4.75 10.66
N ALA A 134 8.84 3.76 10.84
CA ALA A 134 9.18 2.34 10.70
C ALA A 134 9.68 1.94 9.29
N LEU A 135 9.35 2.72 8.24
CA LEU A 135 9.78 2.42 6.87
C LEU A 135 11.20 2.91 6.57
N VAL A 136 11.71 3.92 7.29
CA VAL A 136 13.01 4.55 6.99
C VAL A 136 14.14 3.53 7.03
N GLU A 137 14.25 2.77 8.12
CA GLU A 137 15.28 1.71 8.20
C GLU A 137 14.92 0.52 7.33
N LYS A 138 13.63 0.15 7.25
CA LYS A 138 13.15 -1.01 6.48
C LYS A 138 13.41 -0.90 4.98
N LYS A 139 13.49 0.33 4.45
CA LYS A 139 13.69 0.64 3.03
C LYS A 139 14.97 1.42 2.77
N LYS A 140 15.89 1.43 3.74
CA LYS A 140 17.20 2.04 3.61
C LYS A 140 17.96 1.48 2.40
N GLY A 141 18.46 2.38 1.56
CA GLY A 141 19.17 2.03 0.32
C GLY A 141 18.26 1.65 -0.85
N GLU A 142 16.95 1.50 -0.64
CA GLU A 142 15.97 1.29 -1.72
C GLU A 142 15.20 2.59 -2.03
N ILE A 143 14.83 3.33 -0.99
CA ILE A 143 13.96 4.51 -1.08
C ILE A 143 14.50 5.60 -0.16
N GLU A 144 14.60 6.82 -0.68
CA GLU A 144 14.76 8.03 0.12
C GLU A 144 13.38 8.64 0.39
N PHE A 145 13.08 8.93 1.67
CA PHE A 145 11.80 9.51 2.07
C PHE A 145 11.93 11.02 2.22
N ASP A 146 11.16 11.74 1.40
CA ASP A 146 11.02 13.20 1.44
C ASP A 146 10.23 13.70 2.66
N GLY A 147 9.44 12.81 3.28
CA GLY A 147 8.67 13.12 4.48
C GLY A 147 8.30 11.88 5.28
N VAL A 148 8.33 11.98 6.60
CA VAL A 148 8.20 10.82 7.50
C VAL A 148 7.36 11.17 8.74
N TYR A 149 6.14 10.64 8.76
CA TYR A 149 5.29 10.66 9.95
C TYR A 149 5.94 9.90 11.11
N GLY A 150 5.91 10.49 12.30
CA GLY A 150 6.53 9.93 13.51
C GLY A 150 8.04 10.19 13.63
N ARG A 151 8.65 10.87 12.65
CA ARG A 151 10.02 11.40 12.73
C ARG A 151 10.03 12.92 12.60
N ASP A 152 9.35 13.43 11.57
CA ASP A 152 9.29 14.86 11.31
C ASP A 152 8.31 15.54 12.30
N PRO A 153 8.46 16.84 12.60
CA PRO A 153 7.57 17.56 13.51
C PRO A 153 6.08 17.42 13.12
N PRO A 154 5.14 17.26 14.06
CA PRO A 154 3.72 17.03 13.76
C PRO A 154 3.06 18.08 12.85
N GLU A 155 3.56 19.31 12.86
CA GLU A 155 3.08 20.44 12.07
C GLU A 155 3.65 20.49 10.64
N THR A 156 4.59 19.62 10.30
CA THR A 156 5.25 19.55 8.98
C THR A 156 4.22 19.38 7.87
N LYS A 157 4.42 20.11 6.78
CA LYS A 157 3.59 20.07 5.56
C LYS A 157 4.43 19.58 4.39
N TYR A 158 3.92 18.59 3.65
CA TYR A 158 4.60 17.98 2.50
C TYR A 158 4.13 18.57 1.15
N GLY A 159 2.97 19.23 1.16
CA GLY A 159 2.41 20.05 0.08
C GLY A 159 1.00 19.67 -0.36
N TYR A 160 0.47 18.52 0.06
CA TYR A 160 -0.91 18.11 -0.24
C TYR A 160 -1.94 18.59 0.80
N GLU A 161 -1.48 19.20 1.90
CA GLU A 161 -2.33 19.59 3.02
C GLU A 161 -3.40 20.66 2.75
N PRO A 162 -3.36 21.47 1.67
CA PRO A 162 -4.52 22.26 1.29
C PRO A 162 -5.79 21.44 1.05
N GLU A 163 -5.66 20.16 0.69
CA GLU A 163 -6.80 19.28 0.39
C GLU A 163 -6.81 17.98 1.21
N ILE A 164 -5.64 17.48 1.61
CA ILE A 164 -5.50 16.21 2.32
C ILE A 164 -4.97 16.45 3.74
N GLN A 165 -5.83 16.28 4.73
CA GLN A 165 -5.41 16.26 6.14
C GLN A 165 -4.86 14.87 6.49
N ALA A 166 -3.96 14.79 7.47
CA ALA A 166 -3.38 13.53 7.91
C ALA A 166 -3.34 13.42 9.44
N CYS A 167 -3.50 12.22 9.96
CA CYS A 167 -3.39 11.89 11.39
C CYS A 167 -2.58 10.60 11.53
N TYR A 168 -1.41 10.71 12.14
CA TYR A 168 -0.50 9.59 12.38
C TYR A 168 -0.84 8.87 13.69
N PHE A 169 -1.19 7.59 13.61
CA PHE A 169 -1.54 6.74 14.74
C PHE A 169 -0.28 6.14 15.37
N SER A 170 0.47 6.97 16.08
CA SER A 170 1.69 6.58 16.80
C SER A 170 1.50 5.41 17.77
N GLY A 171 0.28 5.29 18.33
CA GLY A 171 -0.10 4.22 19.24
C GLY A 171 -0.57 2.94 18.57
N PHE A 172 -0.69 2.87 17.24
CA PHE A 172 -1.11 1.66 16.53
C PHE A 172 0.11 0.79 16.18
N GLN A 173 -0.02 -0.53 16.24
CA GLN A 173 1.11 -1.46 16.02
C GLN A 173 1.83 -1.24 14.68
N ASN A 174 1.08 -0.93 13.62
CA ASN A 174 1.66 -0.66 12.30
C ASN A 174 1.97 0.82 12.08
N GLN A 175 1.63 1.69 13.03
CA GLN A 175 1.84 3.13 12.96
C GLN A 175 1.20 3.76 11.71
N ASP A 176 -0.08 3.47 11.48
CA ASP A 176 -0.81 3.88 10.27
C ASP A 176 -1.13 5.39 10.25
N VAL A 177 -1.40 5.93 9.07
CA VAL A 177 -1.80 7.31 8.85
C VAL A 177 -3.18 7.33 8.20
N ALA A 178 -4.12 7.98 8.88
CA ALA A 178 -5.42 8.31 8.31
C ALA A 178 -5.30 9.58 7.48
N PHE A 179 -5.73 9.55 6.22
CA PHE A 179 -5.74 10.70 5.31
C PHE A 179 -7.17 11.11 4.99
N LEU A 180 -7.51 12.38 5.13
CA LEU A 180 -8.81 12.92 4.72
C LEU A 180 -8.63 13.82 3.51
N HIS A 181 -9.15 13.39 2.36
CA HIS A 181 -9.40 14.32 1.27
C HIS A 181 -10.66 15.13 1.58
N ALA A 182 -10.44 16.34 2.09
CA ALA A 182 -11.48 17.21 2.63
C ALA A 182 -12.53 17.63 1.58
N PRO A 183 -12.16 18.00 0.33
CA PRO A 183 -13.14 18.39 -0.69
C PRO A 183 -14.20 17.32 -0.98
N SER A 184 -13.82 16.04 -0.97
CA SER A 184 -14.74 14.92 -1.26
C SER A 184 -15.30 14.24 -0.01
N LYS A 185 -14.92 14.69 1.19
CA LYS A 185 -15.31 14.05 2.46
C LYS A 185 -14.95 12.57 2.53
N THR A 186 -13.76 12.21 2.03
CA THR A 186 -13.29 10.82 1.91
C THR A 186 -12.09 10.57 2.81
N LEU A 187 -12.27 9.68 3.78
CA LEU A 187 -11.20 9.12 4.60
C LEU A 187 -10.52 7.97 3.84
N ILE A 188 -9.20 7.96 3.80
CA ILE A 188 -8.36 6.95 3.17
C ILE A 188 -7.38 6.45 4.25
N GLN A 189 -7.28 5.15 4.43
CA GLN A 189 -6.38 4.55 5.43
C GLN A 189 -6.04 3.11 5.05
N ALA A 190 -5.02 2.54 5.68
CA ALA A 190 -4.60 1.17 5.42
C ALA A 190 -5.27 0.16 6.35
N ASP A 191 -4.77 0.08 7.59
CA ASP A 191 -5.05 -0.94 8.58
C ASP A 191 -5.91 -0.48 9.78
N LEU A 192 -6.23 0.81 9.89
CA LEU A 192 -7.08 1.38 10.95
C LEU A 192 -8.55 0.94 10.85
N LEU A 193 -9.02 0.52 9.68
CA LEU A 193 -10.37 -0.02 9.52
C LEU A 193 -10.46 -1.00 8.35
N PHE A 194 -10.84 -2.24 8.65
CA PHE A 194 -11.15 -3.25 7.65
C PHE A 194 -12.66 -3.28 7.38
N ASN A 195 -13.04 -3.50 6.12
CA ASN A 195 -14.42 -3.74 5.71
C ASN A 195 -14.54 -5.03 4.90
N LEU A 196 -14.12 -6.14 5.52
CA LEU A 196 -14.02 -7.44 4.86
C LEU A 196 -15.36 -8.18 4.82
N PRO A 197 -15.58 -9.03 3.80
CA PRO A 197 -14.67 -9.41 2.72
C PRO A 197 -14.57 -8.33 1.63
N GLY A 198 -13.42 -8.23 0.95
CA GLY A 198 -13.26 -7.33 -0.19
C GLY A 198 -13.92 -7.88 -1.46
N LYS A 199 -15.24 -7.76 -1.62
CA LYS A 199 -15.93 -8.28 -2.81
C LYS A 199 -15.41 -7.64 -4.09
N GLU A 200 -15.17 -6.33 -4.08
CA GLU A 200 -14.60 -5.60 -5.22
C GLU A 200 -13.17 -6.06 -5.52
N GLN A 201 -12.36 -6.24 -4.48
CA GLN A 201 -10.96 -6.65 -4.61
C GLN A 201 -10.80 -8.04 -5.21
N TYR A 202 -11.82 -8.88 -5.11
CA TYR A 202 -11.82 -10.23 -5.67
C TYR A 202 -12.77 -10.38 -6.88
N SER A 203 -13.45 -9.33 -7.34
CA SER A 203 -14.56 -9.47 -8.31
C SER A 203 -14.13 -9.93 -9.71
N LYS A 204 -12.85 -9.77 -10.06
CA LYS A 204 -12.25 -10.29 -11.30
C LYS A 204 -11.37 -11.52 -11.08
N SER A 205 -11.17 -11.95 -9.84
CA SER A 205 -10.31 -13.09 -9.52
C SER A 205 -11.09 -14.40 -9.48
N LYS A 206 -10.38 -15.51 -9.72
CA LYS A 206 -10.88 -16.86 -9.43
C LYS A 206 -10.80 -17.22 -7.93
N SER A 207 -10.06 -16.44 -7.16
CA SER A 207 -9.91 -16.62 -5.70
C SER A 207 -11.05 -15.92 -4.93
N SER A 208 -11.27 -16.29 -3.67
CA SER A 208 -12.32 -15.71 -2.83
C SER A 208 -11.74 -14.83 -1.72
N GLY A 209 -12.38 -13.67 -1.51
CA GLY A 209 -12.15 -12.79 -0.35
C GLY A 209 -12.79 -13.27 0.95
N LYS A 210 -13.48 -14.42 0.95
CA LYS A 210 -14.13 -14.97 2.15
C LYS A 210 -13.10 -15.62 3.06
N PHE A 211 -13.10 -15.24 4.35
CA PHE A 211 -12.30 -15.94 5.34
C PHE A 211 -12.95 -17.27 5.70
N PRO A 212 -12.25 -18.41 5.56
CA PRO A 212 -12.75 -19.70 6.01
C PRO A 212 -13.02 -19.66 7.52
N PHE A 213 -14.19 -20.12 7.97
CA PHE A 213 -14.59 -20.29 9.38
C PHE A 213 -14.74 -19.01 10.25
N PHE A 214 -14.09 -17.90 9.90
CA PHE A 214 -14.12 -16.66 10.70
C PHE A 214 -15.11 -15.59 10.19
N GLY A 215 -15.67 -15.76 8.99
CA GLY A 215 -16.68 -14.85 8.44
C GLY A 215 -16.12 -13.50 7.98
N ASN A 216 -16.75 -12.40 8.40
CA ASN A 216 -16.42 -11.04 7.98
C ASN A 216 -15.58 -10.33 9.07
N LEU A 217 -14.81 -9.32 8.69
CA LEU A 217 -14.21 -8.36 9.63
C LEU A 217 -14.60 -6.96 9.18
N GLY A 218 -15.84 -6.59 9.52
CA GLY A 218 -16.42 -5.28 9.23
C GLY A 218 -16.40 -4.36 10.45
N PRO A 219 -16.52 -3.04 10.25
CA PRO A 219 -16.37 -2.04 11.31
C PRO A 219 -17.41 -2.15 12.42
N MET A 220 -18.60 -2.69 12.12
CA MET A 220 -19.69 -2.84 13.10
C MET A 220 -19.50 -4.06 14.03
N MET A 221 -18.51 -4.91 13.77
CA MET A 221 -18.34 -6.18 14.46
C MET A 221 -17.51 -6.02 15.74
N ARG A 222 -17.88 -6.74 16.80
CA ARG A 222 -17.06 -6.82 18.03
C ARG A 222 -15.65 -7.33 17.74
N ALA A 223 -15.49 -8.26 16.79
CA ALA A 223 -14.18 -8.77 16.37
C ALA A 223 -13.24 -7.66 15.86
N HIS A 224 -13.78 -6.64 15.18
CA HIS A 224 -13.00 -5.52 14.67
C HIS A 224 -12.53 -4.59 15.80
N LYS A 225 -13.43 -4.25 16.73
CA LYS A 225 -13.07 -3.57 18.00
C LYS A 225 -11.98 -4.31 18.77
N THR A 226 -12.11 -5.63 18.92
CA THR A 226 -11.08 -6.47 19.56
C THR A 226 -9.75 -6.41 18.82
N PHE A 227 -9.77 -6.45 17.48
CA PHE A 227 -8.57 -6.28 16.66
C PHE A 227 -7.90 -4.93 16.93
N LEU A 228 -8.64 -3.82 16.85
CA LEU A 228 -8.11 -2.47 17.10
C LEU A 228 -7.60 -2.29 18.53
N TRP A 229 -8.26 -2.91 19.52
CA TRP A 229 -7.80 -2.91 20.90
C TRP A 229 -6.47 -3.66 21.05
N SER A 230 -6.36 -4.85 20.45
CA SER A 230 -5.14 -5.67 20.50
C SER A 230 -3.97 -5.03 19.74
N ALA A 231 -4.26 -4.40 18.60
CA ALA A 231 -3.28 -3.73 17.75
C ALA A 231 -2.89 -2.34 18.28
N GLY A 232 -3.70 -1.70 19.12
CA GLY A 232 -3.25 -0.54 19.88
C GLY A 232 -2.15 -0.93 20.85
N ARG A 233 -1.04 -0.21 20.84
CA ARG A 233 0.11 -0.37 21.76
C ARG A 233 0.18 0.76 22.78
N ASP A 234 -0.42 1.90 22.47
CA ASP A 234 -0.64 3.02 23.40
C ASP A 234 -2.12 3.42 23.36
N ARG A 235 -2.82 3.22 24.48
CA ARG A 235 -4.26 3.50 24.60
C ARG A 235 -4.59 4.99 24.50
N ASN A 236 -3.75 5.84 25.09
CA ASN A 236 -3.97 7.28 25.11
C ASN A 236 -3.71 7.89 23.74
N ALA A 237 -2.65 7.47 23.06
CA ALA A 237 -2.39 7.88 21.68
C ALA A 237 -3.52 7.41 20.75
N MET A 238 -3.93 6.14 20.83
CA MET A 238 -5.06 5.62 20.06
C MET A 238 -6.35 6.41 20.30
N ALA A 239 -6.69 6.74 21.54
CA ALA A 239 -7.87 7.54 21.88
C ALA A 239 -7.80 8.96 21.31
N ARG A 240 -6.66 9.65 21.47
CA ARG A 240 -6.42 10.98 20.92
C ARG A 240 -6.57 10.99 19.39
N ASP A 241 -5.92 10.05 18.73
CA ASP A 241 -5.85 9.99 17.26
C ASP A 241 -7.22 9.57 16.68
N ALA A 242 -7.90 8.60 17.31
CA ALA A 242 -9.26 8.21 16.94
C ALA A 242 -10.26 9.36 17.11
N LYS A 243 -10.14 10.14 18.19
CA LYS A 243 -10.97 11.34 18.44
C LYS A 243 -10.70 12.44 17.42
N THR A 244 -9.43 12.61 17.02
CA THR A 244 -9.04 13.57 15.98
C THR A 244 -9.72 13.24 14.65
N VAL A 245 -9.59 12.00 14.19
CA VAL A 245 -10.26 11.54 12.95
C VAL A 245 -11.78 11.62 13.11
N ALA A 246 -12.34 11.23 14.25
CA ALA A 246 -13.78 11.34 14.51
C ALA A 246 -14.29 12.80 14.40
N GLY A 247 -13.45 13.80 14.69
CA GLY A 247 -13.77 15.23 14.56
C GLY A 247 -13.73 15.78 13.14
N TRP A 248 -13.19 15.06 12.16
CA TRP A 248 -13.14 15.50 10.76
C TRP A 248 -14.52 15.45 10.07
N ASP A 249 -14.72 16.18 8.97
CA ASP A 249 -15.96 16.09 8.17
C ASP A 249 -15.80 15.07 7.03
N PHE A 250 -16.18 13.81 7.26
CA PHE A 250 -16.14 12.75 6.26
C PHE A 250 -17.38 11.85 6.32
N ASP A 251 -17.75 11.28 5.17
CA ASP A 251 -18.83 10.30 5.05
C ASP A 251 -18.38 9.00 4.37
N ARG A 252 -17.33 9.06 3.56
CA ARG A 252 -16.79 7.88 2.86
C ARG A 252 -15.50 7.39 3.51
N ILE A 253 -15.29 6.07 3.52
CA ILE A 253 -14.01 5.45 3.90
C ILE A 253 -13.53 4.52 2.79
N ILE A 254 -12.30 4.72 2.34
CA ILE A 254 -11.57 3.84 1.42
C ILE A 254 -10.46 3.14 2.21
N PRO A 255 -10.65 1.88 2.64
CA PRO A 255 -9.59 1.09 3.26
C PRO A 255 -8.65 0.48 2.22
N CYS A 256 -7.40 0.15 2.58
CA CYS A 256 -6.57 -0.74 1.74
C CYS A 256 -7.14 -2.17 1.68
N HIS A 257 -7.85 -2.60 2.73
CA HIS A 257 -8.39 -3.96 2.89
C HIS A 257 -9.91 -3.96 3.09
N GLY A 258 -10.64 -4.60 2.17
CA GLY A 258 -12.11 -4.67 2.19
C GLY A 258 -12.81 -3.73 1.22
N ASP A 259 -14.15 -3.72 1.22
CA ASP A 259 -14.93 -2.88 0.33
C ASP A 259 -14.97 -1.41 0.78
N VAL A 260 -15.13 -0.49 -0.17
CA VAL A 260 -15.35 0.94 0.13
C VAL A 260 -16.63 1.11 0.93
N ILE A 261 -16.59 1.93 1.98
CA ILE A 261 -17.79 2.39 2.70
C ILE A 261 -18.22 3.68 2.01
N GLU A 262 -19.18 3.58 1.09
CA GLU A 262 -19.60 4.70 0.23
C GLU A 262 -20.30 5.84 0.98
N SER A 263 -20.98 5.52 2.08
CA SER A 263 -21.65 6.46 3.00
C SER A 263 -21.79 5.83 4.39
N GLY A 264 -22.03 6.65 5.41
CA GLY A 264 -22.11 6.21 6.81
C GLY A 264 -20.74 5.96 7.44
N GLY A 265 -19.66 6.46 6.82
CA GLY A 265 -18.29 6.29 7.27
C GLY A 265 -18.06 6.82 8.68
N LYS A 266 -18.69 7.95 9.03
CA LYS A 266 -18.60 8.49 10.39
C LYS A 266 -19.09 7.49 11.44
N ALA A 267 -20.25 6.88 11.21
CA ALA A 267 -20.82 5.88 12.11
C ALA A 267 -19.95 4.61 12.17
N ALA A 268 -19.43 4.16 11.01
CA ALA A 268 -18.52 3.01 10.96
C ALA A 268 -17.23 3.25 11.74
N TRP A 269 -16.62 4.43 11.62
CA TRP A 269 -15.43 4.82 12.36
C TRP A 269 -15.69 4.85 13.86
N CYS A 270 -16.75 5.55 14.29
CA CYS A 270 -17.10 5.67 15.70
C CYS A 270 -17.43 4.32 16.33
N GLU A 271 -18.08 3.41 15.61
CA GLU A 271 -18.38 2.07 16.11
C GLU A 271 -17.11 1.21 16.20
N ALA A 272 -16.23 1.26 15.19
CA ALA A 272 -14.96 0.51 15.20
C ALA A 272 -14.03 0.96 16.33
N PHE A 273 -13.94 2.26 16.57
CA PHE A 273 -13.10 2.86 17.62
C PHE A 273 -13.83 3.12 18.93
N LYS A 274 -15.03 2.56 19.13
CA LYS A 274 -15.89 2.85 20.29
C LYS A 274 -15.19 2.75 21.64
N TRP A 275 -14.39 1.71 21.86
CA TRP A 275 -13.65 1.52 23.12
C TRP A 275 -12.54 2.55 23.37
N TYR A 276 -12.12 3.29 22.34
CA TYR A 276 -11.18 4.41 22.45
C TYR A 276 -11.88 5.77 22.55
N LEU A 277 -13.14 5.86 22.10
CA LEU A 277 -13.93 7.09 22.09
C LEU A 277 -14.81 7.25 23.33
N GLU A 278 -15.18 6.15 23.99
CA GLU A 278 -15.91 6.15 25.25
C GLU A 278 -14.95 6.26 26.43
N GLU A 279 -15.19 7.21 27.33
CA GLU A 279 -14.33 7.50 28.51
C GLU A 279 -14.23 6.32 29.51
N ASN A 280 -15.07 5.31 29.39
CA ASN A 280 -15.27 4.25 30.40
C ASN A 280 -14.44 2.96 30.20
N PHE A 281 -13.57 2.87 29.19
CA PHE A 281 -12.79 1.65 28.90
C PHE A 281 -11.31 1.73 29.31
N GLN A 282 -10.96 2.61 30.25
CA GLN A 282 -9.67 2.57 30.94
C GLN A 282 -9.67 1.36 31.90
N ALA A 283 -9.20 0.21 31.43
CA ALA A 283 -8.92 -0.99 32.23
C ALA A 283 -7.43 -1.26 32.27
#